data_AF-A0A0E0C7G4-F1
#
_entry.id   AF-A0A0E0C7G4-F1
#
_cell.length_a   1.000
_cell.length_b   1.000
_cell.length_c   1.000
_cell.angle_alpha   90.00
_cell.angle_beta   90.00
_cell.angle_gamma   90.00
#
_symmetry.space_group_name_H-M   'P 1'
#
loop_
_entity.id
_entity.type
_entity.pdbx_description
1 polymer ?
#
loop_
_entity_poly.entity_id
_entity_poly.type
_entity_poly.pdbx_seq_one_letter_code
_entity_poly.pdbx_strand_id
1 'polypeptide(L)'
;MARSGPELFAAQANPPQLRALHQPAASRGGGEEEKMGGGMEVHKNRWIEEWNAGRENLEFNFRWTRRSLAVVGLFGLAVPILVYKGIVREFHMQDEDAGRPPRKFL
;
A
#
# COMPACT_ATOMS: atom_id res chain seq x y z
N MET A 1 -67.99 57.54 -5.40
CA MET A 1 -69.11 56.89 -6.14
C MET A 1 -68.72 55.43 -6.35
N ALA A 2 -69.53 54.51 -5.82
CA ALA A 2 -69.19 53.10 -5.59
C ALA A 2 -69.31 52.20 -6.82
N ARG A 3 -68.44 51.18 -6.91
CA ARG A 3 -68.65 49.84 -7.56
C ARG A 3 -67.65 48.86 -6.90
N SER A 4 -68.01 48.00 -5.94
CA SER A 4 -68.74 46.71 -6.00
C SER A 4 -68.06 45.63 -6.86
N GLY A 5 -67.39 44.68 -6.21
CA GLY A 5 -66.95 43.38 -6.73
C GLY A 5 -66.45 42.49 -5.58
N PRO A 6 -67.09 41.34 -5.27
CA PRO A 6 -66.71 40.48 -4.15
C PRO A 6 -65.84 39.30 -4.61
N GLU A 7 -64.55 39.28 -4.26
CA GLU A 7 -63.74 38.06 -4.33
C GLU A 7 -63.96 37.26 -3.04
N LEU A 8 -64.70 36.17 -3.22
CA LEU A 8 -65.07 35.17 -2.23
C LEU A 8 -63.86 34.33 -1.82
N PHE A 9 -63.73 34.13 -0.50
CA PHE A 9 -63.34 32.88 0.16
C PHE A 9 -62.18 32.05 -0.42
N ALA A 10 -61.05 32.04 0.30
CA ALA A 10 -60.37 30.80 0.71
C ALA A 10 -59.28 31.11 1.75
N ALA A 11 -59.67 31.62 2.91
CA ALA A 11 -58.88 31.45 4.13
C ALA A 11 -59.62 30.42 5.00
N GLN A 12 -58.85 29.54 5.65
CA GLN A 12 -59.27 28.55 6.67
C GLN A 12 -59.35 27.09 6.19
N ALA A 13 -58.28 26.32 6.42
CA ALA A 13 -58.27 25.13 7.28
C ALA A 13 -56.97 24.32 7.07
N ASN A 14 -56.10 24.30 8.06
CA ASN A 14 -55.03 23.31 8.19
C ASN A 14 -55.49 22.27 9.24
N PRO A 15 -55.86 21.02 8.86
CA PRO A 15 -56.14 19.98 9.83
C PRO A 15 -54.87 19.18 10.23
N PRO A 16 -54.80 18.68 11.46
CA PRO A 16 -53.58 18.17 12.08
C PRO A 16 -53.18 16.77 11.60
N GLN A 17 -51.87 16.56 11.59
CA GLN A 17 -51.14 15.30 11.43
C GLN A 17 -51.71 14.18 12.32
N LEU A 18 -52.14 13.04 11.74
CA LEU A 18 -52.16 11.76 12.45
C LEU A 18 -52.23 10.54 11.50
N ARG A 19 -51.12 9.80 11.47
CA ARG A 19 -51.03 8.32 11.50
C ARG A 19 -51.46 7.53 10.26
N ALA A 20 -50.46 7.09 9.49
CA ALA A 20 -50.48 5.77 8.86
C ALA A 20 -49.07 5.15 8.89
N LEU A 21 -48.92 4.10 9.70
CA LEU A 21 -47.80 3.16 9.65
C LEU A 21 -47.76 2.48 8.29
N HIS A 22 -46.68 2.64 7.53
CA HIS A 22 -46.17 1.60 6.64
C HIS A 22 -44.71 1.90 6.29
N GLN A 23 -43.80 1.35 7.09
CA GLN A 23 -42.40 1.24 6.74
C GLN A 23 -42.17 -0.24 6.43
N PRO A 24 -42.05 -0.65 5.15
CA PRO A 24 -41.74 -2.04 4.84
C PRO A 24 -40.31 -2.34 5.31
N ALA A 25 -40.21 -3.45 6.04
CA ALA A 25 -39.01 -3.92 6.70
C ALA A 25 -37.82 -4.06 5.74
N ALA A 26 -36.65 -3.76 6.29
CA ALA A 26 -35.35 -3.91 5.66
C ALA A 26 -35.17 -5.29 5.00
N SER A 27 -34.95 -5.29 3.68
CA SER A 27 -34.30 -6.40 3.01
C SER A 27 -32.81 -6.31 3.31
N ARG A 28 -32.36 -7.10 4.30
CA ARG A 28 -30.95 -7.44 4.51
C ARG A 28 -30.49 -8.21 3.28
N GLY A 29 -29.98 -7.50 2.28
CA GLY A 29 -29.07 -8.08 1.30
C GLY A 29 -27.80 -8.50 2.04
N GLY A 30 -27.66 -9.80 2.26
CA GLY A 30 -26.42 -10.39 2.73
C GLY A 30 -25.35 -10.16 1.66
N GLY A 31 -24.58 -9.08 1.82
CA GLY A 31 -23.24 -9.04 1.29
C GLY A 31 -22.45 -10.05 2.11
N GLU A 32 -22.00 -11.11 1.44
CA GLU A 32 -20.94 -11.96 1.95
C GLU A 32 -19.72 -11.06 2.13
N GLU A 33 -19.61 -10.45 3.32
CA GLU A 33 -18.32 -10.11 3.90
C GLU A 33 -17.59 -11.44 4.02
N GLU A 34 -16.80 -11.76 2.99
CA GLU A 34 -15.61 -12.56 3.13
C GLU A 34 -14.91 -12.07 4.40
N LYS A 35 -15.09 -12.82 5.48
CA LYS A 35 -14.28 -12.72 6.68
C LYS A 35 -12.88 -13.21 6.29
N MET A 36 -12.16 -12.42 5.49
CA MET A 36 -10.71 -12.49 5.46
C MET A 36 -10.28 -12.17 6.89
N GLY A 37 -9.86 -13.21 7.62
CA GLY A 37 -9.55 -13.15 9.04
C GLY A 37 -8.57 -12.03 9.35
N GLY A 38 -9.08 -10.89 9.80
CA GLY A 38 -8.32 -9.72 10.22
C GLY A 38 -8.61 -9.40 11.69
N GLY A 39 -8.52 -10.42 12.54
CA GLY A 39 -8.84 -10.32 13.97
C GLY A 39 -7.68 -9.86 14.87
N MET A 40 -6.74 -9.08 14.35
CA MET A 40 -5.76 -8.37 15.18
C MET A 40 -5.99 -6.88 14.99
N GLU A 41 -6.77 -6.27 15.89
CA GLU A 41 -6.82 -4.81 16.04
C GLU A 41 -5.46 -4.33 16.57
N VAL A 42 -4.48 -4.25 15.66
CA VAL A 42 -3.25 -3.52 15.92
C VAL A 42 -3.54 -2.04 15.67
N HIS A 43 -3.09 -1.17 16.57
CA HIS A 43 -3.19 0.27 16.37
C HIS A 43 -2.43 0.67 15.10
N LYS A 44 -3.15 0.86 13.99
CA LYS A 44 -2.59 1.27 12.71
C LYS A 44 -2.00 2.66 12.83
N ASN A 45 -0.69 2.76 12.60
CA ASN A 45 -0.01 4.04 12.55
C ASN A 45 0.18 4.45 11.09
N ARG A 46 -0.52 5.52 10.68
CA ARG A 46 -0.49 6.04 9.31
C ARG A 46 0.94 6.20 8.76
N TRP A 47 1.87 6.72 9.55
CA TRP A 47 3.25 6.95 9.09
C TRP A 47 4.02 5.64 8.88
N ILE A 48 3.72 4.61 9.68
CA ILE A 48 4.33 3.29 9.53
C ILE A 48 3.77 2.58 8.31
N GLU A 49 2.45 2.63 8.11
CA GLU A 49 1.80 2.01 6.95
C GLU A 49 2.25 2.67 5.65
N GLU A 50 2.29 4.01 5.58
CA GLU A 50 2.78 4.75 4.41
C GLU A 50 4.26 4.46 4.12
N TRP A 51 5.10 4.38 5.17
CA TRP A 51 6.52 4.03 5.00
C TRP A 51 6.70 2.60 4.51
N ASN A 52 5.98 1.64 5.09
CA ASN A 52 6.05 0.24 4.68
C ASN A 52 5.57 0.08 3.23
N ALA A 53 4.43 0.69 2.88
CA ALA A 53 3.92 0.70 1.51
C ALA A 53 4.92 1.33 0.52
N GLY A 54 5.64 2.39 0.92
CA GLY A 54 6.68 3.00 0.09
C GLY A 54 7.90 2.09 -0.15
N ARG A 55 8.24 1.21 0.80
CA ARG A 55 9.32 0.23 0.65
C ARG A 55 8.91 -0.95 -0.21
N GLU A 56 7.69 -1.43 -0.01
CA GLU A 56 7.12 -2.55 -0.78
C GLU A 56 6.95 -2.21 -2.26
N ASN A 57 6.77 -0.92 -2.58
CA ASN A 57 6.55 -0.42 -3.94
C ASN A 57 7.75 0.40 -4.48
N LEU A 58 8.95 0.18 -3.91
CA LEU A 58 10.15 0.94 -4.27
C LEU A 58 10.50 0.78 -5.76
N GLU A 59 10.23 -0.38 -6.34
CA GLU A 59 10.53 -0.73 -7.72
C GLU A 59 9.83 0.18 -8.74
N PHE A 60 8.62 0.68 -8.43
CA PHE A 60 7.91 1.61 -9.30
C PHE A 60 8.59 2.98 -9.36
N ASN A 61 9.33 3.34 -8.32
CA ASN A 61 10.04 4.61 -8.20
C ASN A 61 11.50 4.50 -8.66
N PHE A 62 11.98 3.28 -8.95
CA PHE A 62 13.36 3.07 -9.35
C PHE A 62 13.65 3.65 -10.74
N ARG A 63 14.82 4.29 -10.86
CA ARG A 63 15.26 4.91 -12.12
C ARG A 63 16.70 4.53 -12.41
N TRP A 64 16.97 4.21 -13.68
CA TRP A 64 18.34 4.06 -14.18
C TRP A 64 18.97 5.44 -14.36
N THR A 65 19.82 5.78 -13.41
CA THR A 65 20.60 7.01 -13.36
C THR A 65 22.08 6.64 -13.28
N ARG A 66 22.97 7.58 -13.56
CA ARG A 66 24.42 7.33 -13.41
C ARG A 66 24.77 6.89 -11.99
N ARG A 67 24.08 7.45 -10.98
CA ARG A 67 24.27 7.07 -9.58
C ARG A 67 23.79 5.64 -9.29
N SER A 68 22.58 5.26 -9.73
CA SER A 68 22.08 3.90 -9.49
C SER A 68 22.90 2.85 -10.25
N LEU A 69 23.33 3.15 -11.48
CA LEU A 69 24.26 2.30 -12.22
C LEU A 69 25.60 2.14 -11.50
N ALA A 70 26.17 3.21 -10.94
CA ALA A 70 27.41 3.14 -10.18
C ALA A 70 27.26 2.26 -8.93
N VAL A 71 26.14 2.39 -8.20
CA VAL A 71 25.86 1.57 -7.01
C VAL A 71 25.70 0.10 -7.39
N VAL A 72 24.91 -0.20 -8.43
CA VAL A 72 24.71 -1.57 -8.92
C VAL A 72 26.02 -2.17 -9.43
N GLY A 73 26.83 -1.40 -10.18
CA GLY A 73 28.13 -1.87 -10.66
C GLY A 73 29.12 -2.15 -9.53
N LEU A 74 29.17 -1.26 -8.53
CA LEU A 74 30.07 -1.41 -7.39
C LEU A 74 29.68 -2.63 -6.53
N PHE A 75 28.43 -2.68 -6.07
CA PHE A 75 28.01 -3.72 -5.12
C PHE A 75 27.55 -5.01 -5.79
N GLY A 76 27.00 -4.95 -7.00
CA GLY A 76 26.54 -6.12 -7.75
C GLY A 76 27.64 -6.84 -8.52
N LEU A 77 28.73 -6.15 -8.89
CA LEU A 77 29.83 -6.76 -9.64
C LEU A 77 31.18 -6.59 -8.94
N ALA A 78 31.63 -5.35 -8.72
CA ALA A 78 33.01 -5.11 -8.31
C ALA A 78 33.33 -5.73 -6.94
N VAL A 79 32.48 -5.52 -5.93
CA VAL A 79 32.69 -6.07 -4.59
C VAL A 79 32.74 -7.61 -4.60
N PRO A 80 31.75 -8.35 -5.15
CA PRO A 80 31.82 -9.82 -5.22
C PRO A 80 33.06 -10.35 -5.94
N ILE A 81 33.45 -9.72 -7.06
CA ILE A 81 34.63 -10.14 -7.83
C ILE A 81 35.91 -9.91 -7.04
N LEU A 82 36.06 -8.75 -6.40
CA LEU A 82 37.25 -8.44 -5.62
C LEU A 82 37.36 -9.33 -4.39
N VAL A 83 36.24 -9.62 -3.71
CA VAL A 83 36.20 -10.56 -2.59
C VAL A 83 36.64 -11.95 -3.05
N TYR A 84 36.09 -12.46 -4.15
CA TYR A 84 36.47 -13.77 -4.70
C TYR A 84 37.97 -13.81 -5.01
N LYS A 85 38.49 -12.83 -5.76
CA LYS A 85 39.91 -12.77 -6.13
C LYS A 85 40.82 -12.64 -4.91
N GLY A 86 40.40 -11.88 -3.90
CA GLY A 86 41.13 -11.72 -2.64
C GLY A 86 41.24 -13.04 -1.90
N ILE A 87 40.13 -13.75 -1.75
CA ILE A 87 40.08 -15.06 -1.09
C ILE A 87 40.91 -16.10 -1.85
N VAL A 88 40.72 -16.21 -3.17
CA VAL A 88 41.48 -17.17 -4.01
C VAL A 88 42.98 -16.92 -3.89
N ARG A 89 43.41 -15.66 -3.96
CA ARG A 89 44.81 -15.30 -3.80
C ARG A 89 45.34 -15.70 -2.42
N GLU A 90 44.60 -15.42 -1.36
CA GLU A 90 44.96 -15.80 0.01
C GLU A 90 45.15 -17.32 0.13
N PHE A 91 44.23 -18.11 -0.43
CA PHE A 91 44.35 -19.57 -0.42
C PHE A 91 45.54 -20.08 -1.25
N HIS A 92 45.84 -19.47 -2.40
CA HIS A 92 47.03 -19.84 -3.18
C HIS A 92 48.32 -19.53 -2.44
N MET A 93 48.40 -18.39 -1.75
CA MET A 93 49.57 -18.06 -0.92
C MET A 93 49.76 -19.09 0.20
N GLN A 94 48.67 -19.51 0.84
CA GLN A 94 48.73 -20.56 1.88
C GLN A 94 49.12 -21.94 1.33
N ASP A 95 48.63 -22.30 0.13
CA ASP A 95 49.00 -23.56 -0.51
C ASP A 95 50.49 -23.55 -0.92
N GLU A 96 51.01 -22.43 -1.44
CA GLU A 96 52.44 -22.24 -1.76
C GLU A 96 53.33 -22.37 -0.52
N ASP A 97 52.98 -21.68 0.58
CA ASP A 97 53.69 -21.76 1.86
C ASP A 97 53.68 -23.18 2.44
N ALA A 98 52.61 -23.95 2.18
CA ALA A 98 52.47 -25.34 2.61
C ALA A 98 53.07 -26.36 1.62
N GLY A 99 53.67 -25.93 0.52
CA GLY A 99 54.25 -26.79 -0.52
C GLY A 99 53.21 -27.63 -1.28
N ARG A 100 51.95 -27.18 -1.31
CA ARG A 100 50.84 -27.86 -1.99
C ARG A 100 50.60 -27.24 -3.38
N PRO A 101 50.17 -28.04 -4.37
CA PRO A 101 49.82 -27.48 -5.67
C PRO A 101 48.59 -26.57 -5.56
N PRO A 102 48.56 -25.43 -6.29
CA PRO A 102 47.45 -24.49 -6.21
C PRO A 102 46.15 -25.13 -6.70
N ARG A 103 45.09 -24.96 -5.89
CA ARG A 103 43.77 -25.53 -6.19
C ARG A 103 43.00 -24.64 -7.14
N LYS A 104 42.19 -25.27 -8.00
CA LYS A 104 41.26 -24.55 -8.87
C LYS A 104 39.97 -24.24 -8.12
N PHE A 105 39.73 -22.95 -7.91
CA PHE A 105 38.44 -22.43 -7.45
C PHE A 105 37.56 -22.11 -8.68
N LEU A 106 36.28 -21.76 -8.46
CA LEU A 106 35.29 -21.48 -9.52
C LEU A 106 35.85 -20.81 -10.79
#